data_AF-A0A142JV43-F1
#
_entry.id   AF-A0A142JV43-F1
#
_cell.length_a   1.000
_cell.length_b   1.000
_cell.length_c   1.000
_cell.angle_alpha   90.00
_cell.angle_beta   90.00
_cell.angle_gamma   90.00
#
_symmetry.space_group_name_H-M   'P 1'
#
loop_
_entity.id
_entity.type
_entity.pdbx_description
1 polymer ?
#
loop_
_entity_poly.entity_id
_entity_poly.type
_entity_poly.pdbx_seq_one_letter_code
_entity_poly.pdbx_strand_id
1 'polypeptide(L)'
;MHPLQMSVSAAVIRGYEELLLISEQMLDAARAGNWDAMSELQQVYVAEVDQLRALGPHPEPSAQERIRRYRLLERILAHDAAIRQILTPQLSRLEALLGSSRRKQELGLAYNVAF
;
A
#
# COMPACT_ATOMS: atom_id res chain seq x y z
N MET A 1 18.27 -36.69 -6.12
CA MET A 1 17.10 -35.81 -5.93
C MET A 1 17.39 -34.50 -6.63
N HIS A 2 16.74 -34.22 -7.77
CA HIS A 2 16.89 -32.92 -8.42
C HIS A 2 16.15 -31.87 -7.59
N PRO A 3 16.77 -30.75 -7.19
CA PRO A 3 16.07 -29.67 -6.51
C PRO A 3 14.92 -29.21 -7.42
N LEU A 4 13.74 -29.00 -6.83
CA LEU A 4 12.58 -28.42 -7.50
C LEU A 4 12.97 -27.01 -7.97
N GLN A 5 13.52 -26.90 -9.17
CA GLN A 5 13.64 -25.61 -9.85
C GLN A 5 12.22 -25.11 -10.05
N MET A 6 11.83 -24.13 -9.24
CA MET A 6 10.56 -23.44 -9.43
C MET A 6 10.51 -22.85 -10.83
N SER A 7 9.43 -23.12 -11.54
CA SER A 7 9.18 -22.43 -12.80
C SER A 7 8.98 -20.95 -12.52
N VAL A 8 9.37 -20.13 -13.48
CA VAL A 8 9.22 -18.68 -13.40
C VAL A 8 7.75 -18.28 -13.24
N SER A 9 6.81 -19.03 -13.82
CA SER A 9 5.37 -18.81 -13.61
C SER A 9 4.94 -19.05 -12.15
N ALA A 10 5.49 -20.08 -11.49
CA ALA A 10 5.22 -20.34 -10.08
C ALA A 10 5.81 -19.24 -9.17
N ALA A 11 6.95 -18.65 -9.54
CA ALA A 11 7.53 -17.51 -8.82
C ALA A 11 6.65 -16.27 -8.91
N VAL A 12 6.11 -15.95 -10.10
CA VAL A 12 5.20 -14.81 -10.30
C VAL A 12 3.92 -14.95 -9.48
N ILE A 13 3.32 -16.15 -9.49
CA ILE A 13 2.14 -16.42 -8.66
C ILE A 13 2.47 -16.21 -7.19
N ARG A 14 3.58 -16.77 -6.70
CA ARG A 14 3.96 -16.63 -5.29
C ARG A 14 4.11 -15.16 -4.91
N GLY A 15 4.78 -14.35 -5.73
CA GLY A 15 4.91 -12.93 -5.43
C GLY A 15 3.55 -12.22 -5.36
N TYR A 16 2.56 -12.57 -6.20
CA TYR A 16 1.21 -12.03 -6.03
C TYR A 16 0.52 -12.51 -4.76
N GLU A 17 0.78 -13.73 -4.29
CA GLU A 17 0.26 -14.22 -3.01
C GLU A 17 0.89 -13.48 -1.82
N GLU A 18 2.20 -13.22 -1.87
CA GLU A 18 2.90 -12.41 -0.87
C GLU A 18 2.39 -10.96 -0.85
N LEU A 19 2.26 -10.33 -2.02
CA LEU A 19 1.68 -8.98 -2.12
C LEU A 19 0.27 -8.91 -1.56
N LEU A 20 -0.55 -9.94 -1.81
CA LEU A 20 -1.89 -10.04 -1.26
C LEU A 20 -1.84 -10.10 0.27
N LEU A 21 -1.01 -10.96 0.86
CA LEU A 21 -0.84 -11.07 2.31
C LEU A 21 -0.40 -9.74 2.93
N ILE A 22 0.60 -9.08 2.33
CA ILE A 22 1.09 -7.77 2.81
C ILE A 22 -0.02 -6.72 2.70
N SER A 23 -0.79 -6.69 1.61
CA SER A 23 -1.89 -5.74 1.43
C SER A 23 -3.03 -5.95 2.43
N GLU A 24 -3.29 -7.21 2.84
CA GLU A 24 -4.24 -7.54 3.91
C GLU A 24 -3.74 -7.00 5.27
N GLN A 25 -2.46 -7.21 5.59
CA GLN A 25 -1.84 -6.69 6.82
C GLN A 25 -1.82 -5.16 6.85
N MET A 26 -1.54 -4.51 5.72
CA MET A 26 -1.60 -3.05 5.58
C MET A 26 -3.01 -2.52 5.83
N LEU A 27 -4.03 -3.19 5.29
CA LEU A 27 -5.42 -2.81 5.53
C LEU A 27 -5.80 -2.93 7.00
N ASP A 28 -5.37 -3.99 7.68
CA ASP A 28 -5.63 -4.17 9.11
C ASP A 28 -4.87 -3.14 9.96
N ALA A 29 -3.61 -2.82 9.63
CA ALA A 29 -2.86 -1.74 10.28
C ALA A 29 -3.55 -0.38 10.08
N ALA A 30 -4.02 -0.07 8.88
CA ALA A 30 -4.74 1.16 8.58
C ALA A 30 -6.07 1.25 9.35
N ARG A 31 -6.81 0.15 9.47
CA ARG A 31 -8.04 0.07 10.30
C ARG A 31 -7.76 0.29 11.78
N ALA A 32 -6.64 -0.24 12.27
CA ALA A 32 -6.20 -0.05 13.65
C ALA A 32 -5.58 1.33 13.92
N GLY A 33 -5.32 2.13 12.87
CA GLY A 33 -4.58 3.39 12.98
C GLY A 33 -3.11 3.23 13.37
N ASN A 34 -2.54 2.04 13.17
CA ASN A 34 -1.13 1.76 13.45
C ASN A 34 -0.25 2.20 12.29
N TRP A 35 0.10 3.50 12.27
CA TRP A 35 0.83 4.11 11.17
C TRP A 35 2.29 3.66 11.06
N ASP A 36 2.91 3.28 12.17
CA ASP A 36 4.29 2.75 12.17
C ASP A 36 4.33 1.40 11.44
N ALA A 37 3.44 0.47 11.83
CA ALA A 37 3.33 -0.83 11.14
C ALA A 37 2.92 -0.66 9.67
N MET A 38 2.02 0.29 9.37
CA MET A 38 1.64 0.61 7.99
C MET A 38 2.85 1.05 7.15
N SER A 39 3.74 1.87 7.71
CA SER A 39 4.94 2.35 7.03
C SER A 39 5.95 1.23 6.78
N GLU A 40 6.19 0.37 7.78
CA GLU A 40 7.06 -0.80 7.65
C GLU A 40 6.53 -1.77 6.58
N LEU A 41 5.25 -2.10 6.63
CA LEU A 41 4.61 -2.99 5.65
C LEU A 41 4.64 -2.41 4.23
N GLN A 42 4.48 -1.09 4.07
CA GLN A 42 4.58 -0.44 2.77
C GLN A 42 5.98 -0.59 2.16
N GLN A 43 7.05 -0.52 2.96
CA GLN A 43 8.41 -0.73 2.46
C GLN A 43 8.60 -2.16 1.95
N VAL A 44 8.08 -3.15 2.69
CA VAL A 44 8.10 -4.56 2.27
C VAL A 44 7.29 -4.76 0.98
N TYR A 45 6.09 -4.17 0.90
CA TYR A 45 5.25 -4.23 -0.29
C TYR A 45 5.97 -3.72 -1.55
N VAL A 46 6.61 -2.56 -1.46
CA VAL A 46 7.37 -1.97 -2.58
C VAL A 46 8.54 -2.87 -2.98
N ALA A 47 9.28 -3.42 -2.01
CA ALA A 47 10.38 -4.33 -2.30
C ALA A 47 9.91 -5.60 -3.02
N GLU A 48 8.77 -6.18 -2.64
CA GLU A 48 8.18 -7.35 -3.31
C GLU A 48 7.68 -7.03 -4.73
N VAL A 49 7.09 -5.84 -4.94
CA VAL A 49 6.73 -5.38 -6.29
C VAL A 49 7.97 -5.28 -7.18
N ASP A 50 9.07 -4.75 -6.66
CA ASP A 50 10.31 -4.59 -7.43
C ASP A 50 10.98 -5.93 -7.72
N GLN A 51 10.95 -6.88 -6.78
CA GLN A 51 11.37 -8.26 -7.03
C GLN A 51 10.56 -8.92 -8.14
N LEU A 52 9.23 -8.79 -8.11
CA LEU A 52 8.34 -9.30 -9.16
C LEU A 52 8.65 -8.69 -10.53
N ARG A 53 8.92 -7.38 -10.60
CA ARG A 53 9.32 -6.70 -11.85
C ARG A 53 10.66 -7.20 -12.38
N ALA A 54 11.58 -7.55 -11.49
CA ALA A 54 12.93 -8.00 -11.84
C ALA A 54 12.97 -9.43 -12.41
N LEU A 55 11.88 -10.22 -12.30
CA LEU A 55 11.84 -11.60 -12.81
C LEU A 55 12.03 -11.68 -14.35
N GLY A 56 11.87 -10.59 -15.10
CA GLY A 56 12.21 -10.50 -16.53
C GLY A 56 11.15 -11.11 -17.47
N PRO A 57 11.46 -11.36 -18.75
CA PRO A 57 10.52 -11.95 -19.70
C PRO A 57 10.09 -13.34 -19.27
N HIS A 58 8.79 -13.61 -19.34
CA HIS A 58 8.19 -14.87 -18.90
C HIS A 58 7.51 -15.56 -20.07
N PRO A 59 7.50 -16.91 -20.09
CA PRO A 59 6.60 -17.64 -20.97
C PRO A 59 5.17 -17.14 -20.79
N GLU A 60 4.40 -17.08 -21.88
CA GLU A 60 3.00 -16.70 -21.77
C GLU A 60 2.29 -17.62 -20.76
N PRO A 61 1.58 -17.05 -19.77
CA PRO A 61 0.81 -17.85 -18.83
C PRO A 61 -0.32 -18.56 -19.56
N SER A 62 -0.59 -19.81 -19.18
CA SER A 62 -1.79 -20.54 -19.57
C SER A 62 -3.07 -19.78 -19.18
N ALA A 63 -4.21 -20.15 -19.78
CA ALA A 63 -5.49 -19.53 -19.44
C ALA A 63 -5.83 -19.61 -17.93
N GLN A 64 -5.53 -20.75 -17.30
CA GLN A 64 -5.74 -20.96 -15.86
C GLN A 64 -4.83 -20.04 -15.02
N GLU A 65 -3.56 -19.89 -15.40
CA GLU A 65 -2.64 -19.00 -14.72
C GLU A 65 -3.05 -17.52 -14.87
N ARG A 66 -3.53 -17.12 -16.05
CA ARG A 66 -4.08 -15.77 -16.26
C ARG A 66 -5.24 -15.47 -15.33
N ILE A 67 -6.21 -16.39 -15.25
CA ILE A 67 -7.38 -16.25 -14.35
C ILE A 67 -6.92 -16.12 -12.90
N ARG A 68 -5.96 -16.95 -12.48
CA ARG A 68 -5.44 -16.88 -11.11
C ARG A 68 -4.73 -15.57 -10.81
N ARG A 69 -3.85 -15.11 -11.69
CA ARG A 69 -3.16 -13.80 -11.57
C ARG A 69 -4.17 -12.66 -11.49
N TYR A 70 -5.19 -12.68 -12.33
CA TYR A 70 -6.25 -11.66 -12.33
C TYR A 70 -6.99 -11.60 -10.98
N ARG A 71 -7.40 -12.74 -10.43
CA ARG A 71 -8.09 -12.80 -9.12
C ARG A 71 -7.23 -12.28 -7.97
N LEU A 72 -5.92 -12.56 -7.99
CA LEU A 72 -4.99 -12.04 -6.98
C LEU A 72 -4.87 -10.52 -7.10
N LEU A 73 -4.66 -10.01 -8.32
CA LEU A 73 -4.57 -8.58 -8.59
C LEU A 73 -5.83 -7.82 -8.19
N GLU A 74 -7.01 -8.34 -8.52
CA GLU A 74 -8.29 -7.72 -8.15
C GLU A 74 -8.42 -7.54 -6.63
N ARG A 75 -8.04 -8.56 -5.85
CA ARG A 75 -8.05 -8.49 -4.38
C ARG A 75 -7.04 -7.47 -3.84
N ILE A 76 -5.81 -7.48 -4.34
CA ILE A 76 -4.78 -6.51 -3.97
C ILE A 76 -5.29 -5.08 -4.21
N LEU A 77 -5.83 -4.81 -5.41
CA LEU A 77 -6.35 -3.49 -5.76
C LEU A 77 -7.55 -3.07 -4.89
N ALA A 78 -8.38 -4.03 -4.48
CA ALA A 78 -9.47 -3.78 -3.55
C ALA A 78 -8.95 -3.39 -2.15
N HIS A 79 -7.92 -4.06 -1.64
CA HIS A 79 -7.27 -3.68 -0.37
C HIS A 79 -6.65 -2.29 -0.48
N ASP A 80 -5.91 -2.01 -1.55
CA ASP A 80 -5.33 -0.69 -1.81
C ASP A 80 -6.37 0.42 -1.86
N ALA A 81 -7.52 0.16 -2.50
CA ALA A 81 -8.64 1.11 -2.54
C ALA A 81 -9.24 1.35 -1.15
N ALA A 82 -9.44 0.30 -0.36
CA ALA A 82 -9.95 0.40 1.00
C ALA A 82 -8.98 1.15 1.93
N ILE A 83 -7.67 0.91 1.80
CA ILE A 83 -6.63 1.67 2.52
C ILE A 83 -6.73 3.16 2.19
N ARG A 84 -6.82 3.52 0.91
CA ARG A 84 -6.96 4.93 0.50
C ARG A 84 -8.23 5.59 1.06
N GLN A 85 -9.34 4.86 1.12
CA GLN A 85 -10.58 5.35 1.72
C GLN A 85 -10.43 5.67 3.22
N ILE A 86 -9.55 4.97 3.94
CA ILE A 86 -9.25 5.25 5.35
C ILE A 86 -8.32 6.46 5.48
N LEU A 87 -7.29 6.54 4.64
CA LEU A 87 -6.23 7.54 4.73
C LEU A 87 -6.68 8.94 4.27
N THR A 88 -7.36 9.04 3.13
CA THR A 88 -7.68 10.33 2.50
C THR A 88 -8.47 11.26 3.43
N PRO A 89 -9.54 10.83 4.12
CA PRO A 89 -10.28 11.71 5.02
C PRO A 89 -9.45 12.16 6.24
N GLN A 90 -8.58 11.30 6.75
CA GLN A 90 -7.75 11.61 7.92
C GLN A 90 -6.69 12.66 7.59
N LEU A 91 -6.07 12.56 6.42
CA LEU A 91 -5.14 13.56 5.90
C LEU A 91 -5.84 14.91 5.71
N SER A 92 -7.01 14.94 5.05
CA SER A 92 -7.78 16.17 4.89
C SER A 92 -8.17 16.82 6.23
N ARG A 93 -8.50 16.02 7.25
CA ARG A 93 -8.79 16.52 8.60
C ARG A 93 -7.54 17.14 9.24
N LEU A 94 -6.38 16.49 9.12
CA LEU A 94 -5.12 17.00 9.66
C LEU A 94 -4.72 18.32 8.99
N GLU A 95 -4.82 18.40 7.66
CA GLU A 95 -4.59 19.63 6.89
C GLU A 95 -5.49 20.76 7.36
N ALA A 96 -6.79 20.49 7.57
CA ALA A 96 -7.74 21.48 8.08
C ALA A 96 -7.38 21.98 9.49
N LEU A 97 -6.94 21.07 10.38
CA LEU A 97 -6.51 21.43 11.74
C LEU A 97 -5.25 22.30 11.70
N LEU A 98 -4.23 21.91 10.95
CA LEU A 98 -3.00 22.68 10.79
C LEU A 98 -3.28 24.07 10.18
N GLY A 99 -4.12 24.14 9.14
CA GLY A 99 -4.54 25.40 8.52
C GLY A 99 -5.36 26.30 9.45
N SER A 100 -6.14 25.73 10.37
CA SER A 100 -6.87 26.49 11.39
C SER A 100 -5.94 27.05 12.47
N SER A 101 -4.92 26.29 12.90
CA SER A 101 -3.94 26.72 13.90
C SER A 101 -3.04 27.83 13.38
N ARG A 102 -2.58 27.76 12.12
CA ARG A 102 -1.79 28.83 11.51
C ARG A 102 -2.57 30.15 11.45
N ARG A 103 -3.85 30.11 11.02
CA ARG A 103 -4.72 31.31 11.02
C ARG A 103 -4.94 31.89 12.42
N LYS A 104 -5.08 31.05 13.44
CA LYS A 104 -5.19 31.51 14.84
C LYS A 104 -3.91 32.21 15.32
N GLN A 105 -2.74 31.71 14.94
CA GLN A 105 -1.45 32.34 15.26
C GLN A 105 -1.29 33.69 14.56
N GLU A 106 -1.63 33.79 13.27
CA GLU A 106 -1.59 35.04 12.50
C GLU A 106 -2.49 36.12 13.11
N LEU A 107 -3.72 35.76 13.49
CA LEU A 107 -4.62 36.68 14.20
C LEU A 107 -4.06 37.10 15.56
N GLY A 108 -3.54 36.15 16.35
CA GLY A 108 -2.93 36.45 17.65
C GLY A 108 -1.74 37.41 17.56
N LEU A 109 -0.90 37.27 16.53
CA LEU A 109 0.20 38.20 16.26
C LEU A 109 -0.32 39.58 15.82
N ALA A 110 -1.33 39.65 14.95
CA ALA A 110 -1.92 40.91 14.51
C ALA A 110 -2.55 41.71 15.67
N TYR A 111 -3.19 41.02 16.62
CA TYR A 111 -3.76 41.65 17.82
C TYR A 111 -2.71 42.02 18.88
N ASN A 112 -1.58 41.30 18.97
CA ASN A 112 -0.49 41.64 19.89
C ASN A 112 0.40 42.81 19.42
N VAL A 113 0.39 43.14 18.12
CA VAL A 113 1.13 44.28 17.56
C VAL A 113 0.29 45.58 17.64
N ALA A 114 -0.99 45.49 18.00
CA ALA A 114 -1.91 46.61 18.08
C ALA A 114 -1.91 47.37 19.43
N PHE A 115 -0.96 47.12 20.33
CA PHE A 115 -0.81 47.82 21.61
C PHE A 115 0.65 48.16 21.93
#